data_AF-A0A4Z0ENQ5-F1
#
_entry.id   AF-A0A4Z0ENQ5-F1
#
_cell.length_a   1.000
_cell.length_b   1.000
_cell.length_c   1.000
_cell.angle_alpha   90.00
_cell.angle_beta   90.00
_cell.angle_gamma   90.00
#
_symmetry.space_group_name_H-M   'P 1'
#
loop_
_entity.id
_entity.type
_entity.pdbx_description
1 polymer ?
#
loop_
_entity_poly.entity_id
_entity_poly.type
_entity_poly.pdbx_seq_one_letter_code
_entity_poly.pdbx_strand_id
1 'polypeptide(L)'
;MKNTFLSALALSLFVTAAAQAQTTPTTVTKDGGDKVITTSDGMTVKTKVADDGKMKVKGYDEAGNRMKATTKPRTASDRKDYKESRMKTRKARGGKMKMDSTRMGGM
;
A
#
# COMPACT_ATOMS: atom_id res chain seq x y z
N MET A 1 38.31 42.40 27.67
CA MET A 1 37.64 41.36 26.88
C MET A 1 36.81 40.47 27.82
N LYS A 2 35.57 40.86 28.17
CA LYS A 2 34.73 40.12 29.14
C LYS A 2 33.26 39.98 28.71
N ASN A 3 32.90 40.40 27.49
CA ASN A 3 31.50 40.58 27.11
C ASN A 3 31.06 39.66 25.95
N THR A 4 31.92 38.74 25.50
CA THR A 4 31.63 37.83 24.36
C THR A 4 31.02 36.49 24.78
N PHE A 5 30.98 36.16 26.07
CA PHE A 5 30.45 34.89 26.56
C PHE A 5 28.91 34.84 26.65
N LEU A 6 28.25 35.99 26.81
CA LEU A 6 26.79 36.07 26.92
C LEU A 6 26.08 35.98 25.57
N SER A 7 26.75 36.38 24.48
CA SER A 7 26.18 36.39 23.13
C SER A 7 26.10 34.99 22.49
N ALA A 8 26.95 34.06 22.92
CA ALA A 8 26.96 32.68 22.40
C ALA A 8 25.81 31.82 22.95
N LEU A 9 25.30 32.15 24.15
CA LEU A 9 24.19 31.42 24.78
C LEU A 9 22.82 31.77 24.15
N ALA A 10 22.67 32.96 23.60
CA ALA A 10 21.42 33.39 22.98
C ALA A 10 21.16 32.71 21.62
N LEU A 11 22.21 32.24 20.94
CA LEU A 11 22.10 31.61 19.62
C LEU A 11 21.85 30.09 19.69
N SER A 12 22.07 29.44 20.84
CA SER A 12 21.82 27.99 21.01
C SER A 12 20.37 27.64 21.34
N LEU A 13 19.54 28.64 21.69
CA LEU A 13 18.13 28.47 22.06
C LEU A 13 17.16 28.41 20.86
N PHE A 14 17.63 28.64 19.63
CA PHE A 14 16.81 28.59 18.41
C PHE A 14 16.94 27.28 17.61
N VAL A 15 17.69 26.29 18.09
CA VAL A 15 17.75 24.95 17.48
C VAL A 15 16.77 24.01 18.20
N THR A 16 15.49 24.36 18.19
CA THR A 16 14.41 23.49 18.69
C THR A 16 13.18 23.61 17.81
N ALA A 17 13.32 23.44 16.50
CA ALA A 17 12.15 23.35 15.64
C ALA A 17 12.40 22.48 14.39
N ALA A 18 12.41 21.17 14.61
CA ALA A 18 11.63 20.22 13.82
C ALA A 18 11.95 18.81 14.35
N ALA A 19 11.40 18.47 15.53
CA ALA A 19 11.03 17.08 15.75
C ALA A 19 9.94 16.78 14.72
N GLN A 20 10.33 16.38 13.51
CA GLN A 20 9.40 15.70 12.64
C GLN A 20 8.91 14.53 13.47
N ALA A 21 7.60 14.51 13.75
CA ALA A 21 6.93 13.31 14.24
C ALA A 21 7.09 12.26 13.13
N GLN A 22 8.26 11.63 13.06
CA GLN A 22 8.44 10.34 12.43
C GLN A 22 7.63 9.41 13.33
N THR A 23 6.38 9.21 12.94
CA THR A 23 5.62 8.02 13.28
C THR A 23 6.44 6.84 12.78
N THR A 24 7.40 6.39 13.58
CA THR A 24 8.22 5.24 13.23
C THR A 24 7.27 4.04 13.14
N PRO A 25 7.07 3.46 11.95
CA PRO A 25 6.09 2.40 11.79
C PRO A 25 6.52 1.23 12.68
N THR A 26 5.71 0.93 13.69
CA THR A 26 6.01 -0.17 14.61
C THR A 26 5.56 -1.46 13.94
N THR A 27 6.49 -2.35 13.66
CA THR A 27 6.19 -3.67 13.07
C THR A 27 6.50 -4.77 14.09
N VAL A 28 5.50 -5.60 14.39
CA VAL A 28 5.60 -6.73 15.31
C VAL A 28 5.16 -8.00 14.61
N THR A 29 6.02 -9.00 14.63
CA THR A 29 5.71 -10.34 14.13
C THR A 29 5.28 -11.25 15.29
N LYS A 30 4.22 -12.02 15.10
CA LYS A 30 3.63 -12.96 16.08
C LYS A 30 3.26 -14.27 15.38
N ASP A 31 2.80 -15.24 16.16
CA ASP A 31 2.38 -16.56 15.67
C ASP A 31 3.51 -17.24 14.85
N GLY A 32 4.74 -17.28 15.38
CA GLY A 32 5.86 -17.96 14.71
C GLY A 32 6.37 -17.31 13.41
N GLY A 33 5.82 -16.16 13.00
CA GLY A 33 6.14 -15.51 11.72
C GLY A 33 4.90 -15.16 10.90
N ASP A 34 3.79 -15.84 11.15
CA ASP A 34 2.62 -15.85 10.26
C ASP A 34 1.72 -14.62 10.40
N LYS A 35 1.86 -13.90 11.52
CA LYS A 35 1.10 -12.69 11.80
C LYS A 35 2.03 -11.50 11.90
N VAL A 36 1.85 -10.53 11.01
CA VAL A 36 2.52 -9.23 11.05
C VAL A 36 1.53 -8.16 11.47
N ILE A 37 1.90 -7.36 12.46
CA ILE A 37 1.13 -6.21 12.94
C ILE A 37 1.96 -4.97 12.67
N THR A 38 1.42 -4.05 11.89
CA THR A 38 2.06 -2.77 11.58
C THR A 38 1.18 -1.65 12.09
N THR A 39 1.76 -0.73 12.85
CA THR A 39 1.09 0.49 13.30
C THR A 39 1.85 1.69 12.76
N SER A 40 1.17 2.53 11.97
CA SER A 40 1.68 3.79 11.43
C SER A 40 0.57 4.83 11.50
N ASP A 41 0.87 6.05 11.95
CA ASP A 41 -0.07 7.19 11.84
C ASP A 41 -1.48 6.91 12.42
N GLY A 42 -1.55 6.23 13.57
CA GLY A 42 -2.82 5.85 14.21
C GLY A 42 -3.59 4.71 13.49
N MET A 43 -3.07 4.19 12.38
CA MET A 43 -3.61 3.04 11.68
C MET A 43 -2.87 1.77 12.08
N THR A 44 -3.59 0.80 12.62
CA THR A 44 -3.08 -0.55 12.92
C THR A 44 -3.57 -1.54 11.87
N VAL A 45 -2.65 -2.12 11.11
CA VAL A 45 -2.91 -3.18 10.13
C VAL A 45 -2.37 -4.51 10.65
N LYS A 46 -3.23 -5.52 10.74
CA LYS A 46 -2.89 -6.89 11.12
C LYS A 46 -3.03 -7.79 9.89
N THR A 47 -1.92 -8.31 9.42
CA THR A 47 -1.86 -9.29 8.33
C THR A 47 -1.55 -10.65 8.91
N LYS A 48 -2.41 -11.65 8.66
CA LYS A 48 -2.15 -13.05 8.99
C LYS A 48 -2.19 -13.88 7.72
N VAL A 49 -1.12 -14.61 7.47
CA VAL A 49 -1.06 -15.66 6.45
C VAL A 49 -1.35 -16.99 7.17
N ALA A 50 -2.22 -17.81 6.62
CA ALA A 50 -2.44 -19.17 7.09
C ALA A 50 -1.65 -20.16 6.24
N ASP A 51 -1.46 -21.38 6.74
CA ASP A 51 -0.68 -22.43 6.09
C ASP A 51 -1.22 -22.80 4.70
N ASP A 52 -2.53 -22.62 4.47
CA ASP A 52 -3.20 -22.81 3.18
C ASP A 52 -2.92 -21.66 2.18
N GLY A 53 -2.07 -20.70 2.53
CA GLY A 53 -1.79 -19.48 1.76
C GLY A 53 -2.91 -18.44 1.82
N LYS A 54 -3.97 -18.65 2.62
CA LYS A 54 -5.03 -17.66 2.78
C LYS A 54 -4.52 -16.50 3.62
N MET A 55 -4.63 -15.29 3.07
CA MET A 55 -4.24 -14.07 3.76
C MET A 55 -5.47 -13.35 4.34
N LYS A 56 -5.40 -12.92 5.60
CA LYS A 56 -6.40 -12.07 6.25
C LYS A 56 -5.73 -10.76 6.66
N VAL A 57 -6.28 -9.64 6.20
CA VAL A 57 -5.82 -8.29 6.57
C VAL A 57 -6.94 -7.61 7.37
N LYS A 58 -6.62 -7.06 8.54
CA LYS A 58 -7.53 -6.27 9.37
C LYS A 58 -6.91 -4.91 9.67
N GLY A 59 -7.54 -3.83 9.22
CA GLY A 59 -7.18 -2.46 9.57
C GLY A 59 -8.07 -1.91 10.68
N TYR A 60 -7.49 -1.13 11.58
CA TYR A 60 -8.15 -0.37 12.63
C TYR A 60 -7.55 1.02 12.65
N ASP A 61 -8.36 2.07 12.58
CA ASP A 61 -7.90 3.44 12.83
C ASP A 61 -8.28 3.90 14.25
N GLU A 62 -7.73 5.04 14.67
CA GLU A 62 -8.04 5.68 15.95
C GLU A 62 -9.49 6.17 16.02
N ALA A 63 -10.11 6.48 14.87
CA ALA A 63 -11.53 6.85 14.78
C ALA A 63 -12.48 5.65 15.01
N GLY A 64 -11.93 4.44 15.15
CA GLY A 64 -12.68 3.21 15.41
C GLY A 64 -13.22 2.53 14.15
N ASN A 65 -12.93 3.05 12.95
CA ASN A 65 -13.24 2.40 11.70
C ASN A 65 -12.43 1.11 11.54
N ARG A 66 -13.05 0.14 10.86
CA ARG A 66 -12.47 -1.20 10.70
C ARG A 66 -12.55 -1.61 9.25
N MET A 67 -11.44 -2.12 8.73
CA MET A 67 -11.39 -2.78 7.43
C MET A 67 -11.04 -4.25 7.64
N LYS A 68 -11.71 -5.14 6.91
CA LYS A 68 -11.34 -6.56 6.87
C LYS A 68 -11.36 -7.05 5.44
N ALA A 69 -10.21 -7.56 5.00
CA ALA A 69 -10.06 -8.21 3.71
C ALA A 69 -9.55 -9.63 3.91
N THR A 70 -10.06 -10.55 3.11
CA THR A 70 -9.56 -11.93 3.09
C THR A 70 -9.29 -12.33 1.65
N THR A 71 -8.06 -12.73 1.36
CA THR A 71 -7.63 -13.17 0.04
C THR A 71 -7.38 -14.67 0.09
N LYS A 72 -8.02 -15.40 -0.83
CA LYS A 72 -7.77 -16.83 -1.03
C LYS A 72 -6.75 -16.99 -2.17
N PRO A 73 -5.83 -17.97 -2.10
CA PRO A 73 -5.03 -18.33 -3.25
C PRO A 73 -5.94 -18.75 -4.40
N ARG A 74 -5.58 -18.40 -5.63
CA ARG A 74 -6.32 -18.85 -6.81
C ARG A 74 -6.08 -20.34 -7.03
N THR A 75 -7.17 -21.08 -7.21
CA THR A 75 -7.11 -22.50 -7.55
C THR A 75 -6.67 -22.68 -9.01
N ALA A 76 -6.43 -23.93 -9.43
CA ALA A 76 -6.09 -24.24 -10.82
C ALA A 76 -7.25 -23.96 -11.79
N SER A 77 -8.49 -24.19 -11.35
CA SER A 77 -9.71 -23.87 -12.12
C SER A 77 -9.88 -22.35 -12.29
N ASP A 78 -9.74 -21.57 -11.21
CA ASP A 78 -9.85 -20.10 -11.29
C ASP A 78 -8.85 -19.49 -12.28
N ARG A 79 -7.66 -20.11 -12.38
CA ARG A 79 -6.60 -19.69 -13.31
C ARG A 79 -6.97 -19.99 -14.77
N LYS A 80 -7.66 -21.10 -15.05
CA LYS A 80 -8.13 -21.44 -16.40
C LYS A 80 -9.22 -20.47 -16.85
N ASP A 81 -10.21 -20.22 -16.02
CA ASP A 81 -11.31 -19.30 -16.31
C ASP A 81 -10.81 -17.86 -16.54
N TYR A 82 -9.83 -17.43 -15.75
CA TYR A 82 -9.18 -16.14 -15.95
C TYR A 82 -8.42 -16.07 -17.29
N LYS A 83 -7.71 -17.14 -17.66
CA LYS A 83 -6.98 -17.18 -18.93
C LYS A 83 -7.95 -17.16 -20.13
N GLU A 84 -9.04 -17.91 -20.04
CA GLU A 84 -10.08 -17.95 -21.08
C GLU A 84 -10.82 -16.63 -21.22
N SER A 85 -11.25 -16.03 -20.11
CA SER A 85 -11.89 -14.70 -20.13
C SER A 85 -10.95 -13.64 -20.67
N ARG A 86 -9.67 -13.64 -20.29
CA ARG A 86 -8.66 -12.73 -20.85
C ARG A 86 -8.48 -12.94 -22.35
N MET A 87 -8.48 -14.18 -22.84
CA MET A 87 -8.41 -14.46 -24.28
C MET A 87 -9.66 -14.00 -25.03
N LYS A 88 -10.86 -14.22 -24.48
CA LYS A 88 -12.12 -13.75 -25.05
C LYS A 88 -12.14 -12.21 -25.15
N THR A 89 -11.72 -11.50 -24.11
CA THR A 89 -11.62 -10.03 -24.13
C THR A 89 -10.59 -9.52 -25.14
N ARG A 90 -9.44 -10.19 -25.27
CA ARG A 90 -8.44 -9.84 -26.29
C ARG A 90 -8.95 -10.07 -27.71
N LYS A 91 -9.65 -11.19 -27.96
CA LYS A 91 -10.30 -11.43 -29.27
C LYS A 91 -11.38 -10.39 -29.57
N ALA A 92 -12.22 -10.03 -28.60
CA ALA A 92 -13.24 -9.01 -28.76
C ALA A 92 -12.66 -7.61 -29.05
N ARG A 93 -11.51 -7.27 -28.46
CA ARG A 93 -10.82 -5.99 -28.73
C ARG A 93 -10.01 -6.00 -30.03
N GLY A 94 -9.38 -7.12 -30.39
CA GLY A 94 -8.63 -7.28 -31.64
C GLY A 94 -9.50 -7.24 -32.89
N GLY A 95 -10.79 -7.58 -32.78
CA GLY A 95 -11.76 -7.47 -33.88
C GLY A 95 -12.28 -6.05 -34.14
N LYS A 96 -12.22 -5.14 -33.16
CA LYS A 96 -12.73 -3.75 -33.30
C LYS A 96 -11.70 -2.72 -33.80
N MET A 97 -10.46 -3.12 -34.06
CA MET A 97 -9.41 -2.21 -34.60
C MET A 97 -9.21 -2.35 -36.13
N LYS A 98 -10.19 -2.90 -36.87
CA LYS A 98 -10.12 -3.09 -38.34
C LYS A 98 -11.15 -2.27 -39.14
N MET A 99 -11.71 -1.21 -38.56
CA MET A 99 -12.46 -0.13 -39.22
C MET A 99 -11.99 1.13 -38.49
N ASP A 100 -11.28 2.11 -39.03
CA ASP A 100 -11.43 2.81 -40.30
C ASP A 100 -10.08 3.46 -40.68
N SER A 101 -9.21 2.79 -41.45
CA SER A 101 -8.07 3.50 -42.09
C SER A 101 -8.35 3.87 -43.55
N THR A 102 -9.53 3.57 -44.08
CA THR A 102 -9.88 3.77 -45.50
C THR A 102 -11.02 4.77 -45.72
N ARG A 103 -11.52 5.47 -44.68
CA ARG A 103 -12.67 6.40 -44.77
C ARG A 103 -12.37 7.86 -44.42
N MET A 104 -11.10 8.29 -44.42
CA MET A 104 -10.73 9.71 -44.21
C MET A 104 -9.65 10.22 -45.17
N GLY A 105 -9.76 9.86 -46.45
CA GLY A 105 -8.80 10.31 -47.47
C GLY A 105 -9.42 10.40 -48.87
N GLY A 106 -10.53 11.11 -49.01
CA GLY A 106 -11.02 11.58 -50.30
C GLY A 106 -10.94 13.10 -50.31
N MET A 107 -9.77 13.62 -50.69
CA MET A 107 -9.63 14.96 -51.27
C MET A 107 -9.95 14.85 -52.76
#